data_AF-A0A356S8P7-F1
#
_entry.id   AF-A0A356S8P7-F1
#
_cell.length_a   1.000
_cell.length_b   1.000
_cell.length_c   1.000
_cell.angle_alpha   90.00
_cell.angle_beta   90.00
_cell.angle_gamma   90.00
#
_symmetry.space_group_name_H-M   'P 1'
#
loop_
_entity.id
_entity.type
_entity.pdbx_description
1 polymer ?
#
loop_
_entity_poly.entity_id
_entity_poly.type
_entity_poly.pdbx_seq_one_letter_code
_entity_poly.pdbx_strand_id
1 'polypeptide(L)'
;PRAGGYFFGHGPRRVRYISFCASGFFAGIAGGLYALNYEFVTEETLNAVTSGRVLLMAYIGGLGYFIGPILGAVILTLMNSLLSNYTDLWMLYLGILFLLTVLFLPKGFAGFIMMHRVAWLQRRIRKLVLPYLATAIPAMVFMATCVLMLELSHLEDESISVLNMELSASSSSTWLGLLLIASTSMLVTRRTLPALREAWESANHVADEPESKS
;
A
#
# COMPACT_ATOMS: atom_id res chain seq x y z
N PRO A 1 -12.32 -39.88 37.33
CA PRO A 1 -12.73 -39.57 35.95
C PRO A 1 -13.54 -38.25 35.92
N ARG A 2 -13.00 -37.12 35.45
CA ARG A 2 -12.63 -36.81 34.06
C ARG A 2 -11.49 -35.77 34.03
N ALA A 3 -10.63 -35.92 33.02
CA ALA A 3 -9.49 -35.08 32.70
C ALA A 3 -9.91 -33.70 32.14
N GLY A 4 -9.00 -32.72 32.18
CA GLY A 4 -9.03 -31.59 31.24
C GLY A 4 -8.32 -30.30 31.67
N GLY A 5 -7.01 -30.20 31.40
CA GLY A 5 -6.37 -28.98 30.90
C GLY A 5 -5.94 -27.89 31.90
N TYR A 6 -4.63 -27.75 32.08
CA TYR A 6 -3.99 -26.58 32.71
C TYR A 6 -4.16 -25.35 31.81
N PHE A 7 -5.09 -24.45 32.17
CA PHE A 7 -5.19 -23.11 31.61
C PHE A 7 -4.11 -22.23 32.25
N PHE A 8 -3.13 -21.78 31.46
CA PHE A 8 -2.10 -20.85 31.94
C PHE A 8 -2.75 -19.53 32.42
N GLY A 9 -2.71 -19.31 33.74
CA GLY A 9 -3.20 -18.12 34.44
C GLY A 9 -2.34 -16.87 34.24
N HIS A 10 -1.94 -16.55 33.01
CA HIS A 10 -1.29 -15.27 32.70
C HIS A 10 -2.39 -14.24 32.41
N GLY A 11 -2.72 -13.43 33.42
CA GLY A 11 -3.72 -12.39 33.26
C GLY A 11 -3.35 -11.45 32.08
N PRO A 12 -4.33 -11.02 31.26
CA PRO A 12 -4.09 -10.18 30.07
C PRO A 12 -3.35 -8.87 30.38
N ARG A 13 -3.37 -8.42 31.64
CA ARG A 13 -2.62 -7.27 32.15
C ARG A 13 -1.10 -7.45 32.04
N ARG A 14 -0.56 -8.65 32.32
CA ARG A 14 0.88 -8.91 32.31
C ARG A 14 1.43 -8.94 30.89
N VAL A 15 0.67 -9.54 29.97
CA VAL A 15 1.01 -9.59 28.53
C VAL A 15 1.06 -8.19 27.93
N ARG A 16 0.02 -7.37 28.17
CA ARG A 16 -0.01 -5.97 27.69
C ARG A 16 1.15 -5.13 28.24
N TYR A 17 1.49 -5.31 29.51
CA TYR A 17 2.60 -4.60 30.14
C TYR A 17 3.95 -4.96 29.49
N ILE A 18 4.22 -6.26 29.29
CA ILE A 18 5.45 -6.71 28.64
C ILE A 18 5.52 -6.21 27.18
N SER A 19 4.41 -6.28 26.43
CA SER A 19 4.34 -5.73 25.07
C SER A 19 4.57 -4.21 25.04
N PHE A 20 4.02 -3.46 25.99
CA PHE A 20 4.24 -2.02 26.11
C PHE A 20 5.71 -1.69 26.41
N CYS A 21 6.32 -2.38 27.37
CA CYS A 21 7.75 -2.21 27.69
C CYS A 21 8.64 -2.56 26.51
N ALA A 22 8.34 -3.65 25.78
CA ALA A 22 9.09 -4.04 24.59
C ALA A 22 8.98 -2.98 23.47
N SER A 23 7.77 -2.50 23.17
CA SER A 23 7.58 -1.43 22.18
C SER A 23 8.29 -0.14 22.57
N GLY A 24 8.23 0.25 23.86
CA GLY A 24 8.92 1.42 24.38
C GLY A 24 10.44 1.30 24.29
N PHE A 25 11.00 0.10 24.51
CA PHE A 25 12.42 -0.16 24.34
C PHE A 25 12.88 0.02 22.89
N PHE A 26 12.18 -0.58 21.93
CA PHE A 26 12.50 -0.41 20.51
C PHE A 26 12.28 1.03 20.02
N ALA A 27 11.22 1.70 20.47
CA ALA A 27 10.97 3.11 20.15
C ALA A 27 12.08 4.02 20.70
N GLY A 28 12.58 3.73 21.91
CA GLY A 28 13.72 4.45 22.50
C GLY A 28 15.01 4.27 21.71
N ILE A 29 15.34 3.03 21.29
CA ILE A 29 16.49 2.75 20.43
C ILE A 29 16.36 3.49 19.10
N ALA A 30 15.20 3.40 18.45
CA ALA A 30 14.95 4.08 17.18
C ALA A 30 15.08 5.60 17.30
N GLY A 31 14.54 6.20 18.37
CA GLY A 31 14.67 7.63 18.64
C GLY A 31 16.12 8.06 18.92
N GLY A 32 16.89 7.25 19.66
CA GLY A 32 18.31 7.50 19.90
C GLY A 32 19.14 7.45 18.61
N LEU A 33 18.91 6.44 17.76
CA LEU A 33 19.52 6.35 16.43
C LEU A 33 19.11 7.52 15.53
N TYR A 34 17.85 7.94 15.59
CA TYR A 34 17.35 9.08 14.82
C TYR A 34 18.04 10.38 15.22
N ALA A 35 18.20 10.63 16.53
CA ALA A 35 18.90 11.80 17.04
C ALA A 35 20.41 11.79 16.71
N LEU A 36 21.04 10.61 16.65
CA LEU A 36 22.44 10.49 16.19
C LEU A 36 22.58 10.74 14.69
N ASN A 37 21.59 10.36 13.89
CA ASN A 37 21.60 10.55 12.44
C ASN A 37 21.34 12.02 12.06
N TYR A 38 20.41 12.67 12.76
CA TYR A 38 20.09 14.09 12.59
C TYR A 38 20.75 14.87 13.73
N GLU A 39 22.01 15.24 13.54
CA GLU A 39 22.87 15.95 14.50
C GLU A 39 22.24 17.25 15.03
N PHE A 40 21.26 17.81 14.30
CA PHE A 40 20.42 18.93 14.74
C PHE A 40 18.93 18.59 14.57
N VAL A 41 18.22 18.44 15.70
CA VAL A 41 16.76 18.29 15.75
C VAL A 41 16.15 19.69 15.78
N THR A 42 15.69 20.18 14.64
CA THR A 42 14.95 21.45 14.52
C THR A 42 13.43 21.21 14.66
N GLU A 43 12.64 22.25 14.95
CA GLU A 43 11.16 22.16 15.02
C GLU A 43 10.55 21.50 13.76
N GLU A 44 11.23 21.64 12.62
CA GLU A 44 10.85 21.05 11.35
C GLU A 44 10.87 19.51 11.37
N THR A 45 11.81 18.91 12.11
CA THR A 45 11.91 17.45 12.24
C THR A 45 10.85 16.86 13.18
N LEU A 46 10.36 17.66 14.15
CA LEU A 46 9.33 17.27 15.13
C LEU A 46 7.93 17.84 14.80
N ASN A 47 7.69 18.20 13.54
CA ASN A 47 6.40 18.73 13.12
C ASN A 47 5.34 17.62 12.94
N ALA A 48 4.06 17.99 12.94
CA ALA A 48 2.92 17.15 12.60
C ALA A 48 3.11 16.41 11.27
N VAL A 49 3.83 17.00 10.32
CA VAL A 49 4.16 16.39 9.02
C VAL A 49 4.99 15.11 9.20
N THR A 50 5.98 15.09 10.09
CA THR A 50 6.81 13.91 10.36
C THR A 50 5.96 12.78 10.95
N SER A 51 5.08 13.11 11.90
CA SER A 51 4.14 12.14 12.49
C SER A 51 3.18 11.59 11.42
N GLY A 52 2.72 12.45 10.51
CA GLY A 52 1.93 12.05 9.35
C GLY A 52 2.68 11.06 8.45
N ARG A 53 3.97 11.29 8.17
CA ARG A 53 4.79 10.35 7.38
C ARG A 53 4.86 8.97 8.02
N VAL A 54 5.08 8.87 9.33
CA VAL A 54 5.10 7.58 10.04
C VAL A 54 3.75 6.88 9.94
N LEU A 55 2.65 7.63 10.05
CA LEU A 55 1.30 7.10 9.86
C LEU A 55 1.10 6.56 8.44
N LEU A 56 1.55 7.30 7.43
CA LEU A 56 1.51 6.88 6.02
C LEU A 56 2.28 5.57 5.81
N MET A 57 3.50 5.46 6.35
CA MET A 57 4.30 4.23 6.30
C MET A 57 3.52 3.04 6.89
N ALA A 58 2.89 3.23 8.05
CA ALA A 58 2.14 2.19 8.73
C ALA A 58 0.86 1.77 7.98
N TYR A 59 0.12 2.73 7.39
CA TYR A 59 -1.08 2.45 6.62
C TYR A 59 -0.79 1.81 5.27
N ILE A 60 0.17 2.34 4.53
CA ILE A 60 0.56 1.79 3.23
C ILE A 60 1.09 0.37 3.43
N GLY A 61 1.97 0.19 4.41
CA GLY A 61 2.49 -1.11 4.81
C GLY A 61 1.43 -2.09 5.31
N GLY A 62 0.44 -1.59 6.07
CA GLY A 62 -0.67 -2.34 6.64
C GLY A 62 -0.56 -2.51 8.16
N LEU A 63 -1.55 -2.01 8.90
CA LEU A 63 -1.59 -2.04 10.37
C LEU A 63 -1.84 -3.44 10.97
N GLY A 64 -2.36 -4.37 10.18
CA GLY A 64 -2.69 -5.72 10.64
C GLY A 64 -1.49 -6.64 10.86
N TYR A 65 -0.28 -6.23 10.45
CA TYR A 65 0.91 -7.08 10.47
C TYR A 65 2.13 -6.30 10.96
N PHE A 66 2.95 -6.92 11.83
CA PHE A 66 4.18 -6.32 12.35
C PHE A 66 5.18 -5.92 11.25
N ILE A 67 5.26 -6.68 10.17
CA ILE A 67 6.13 -6.39 9.01
C ILE A 67 5.60 -5.26 8.13
N GLY A 68 4.30 -4.90 8.28
CA GLY A 68 3.63 -3.92 7.43
C GLY A 68 4.32 -2.57 7.48
N PRO A 69 4.43 -1.90 8.64
CA PRO A 69 5.08 -0.60 8.75
C PRO A 69 6.52 -0.58 8.22
N ILE A 70 7.28 -1.68 8.37
CA ILE A 70 8.63 -1.80 7.83
C ILE A 70 8.61 -1.76 6.30
N LEU A 71 7.73 -2.54 5.67
CA LEU A 71 7.58 -2.55 4.22
C LEU A 71 7.11 -1.19 3.69
N GLY A 72 6.15 -0.56 4.37
CA GLY A 72 5.67 0.76 4.02
C GLY A 72 6.73 1.84 4.14
N ALA A 73 7.61 1.76 5.16
CA ALA A 73 8.77 2.64 5.30
C ALA A 73 9.75 2.47 4.12
N VAL A 74 10.05 1.24 3.72
CA VAL A 74 10.92 0.98 2.56
C VAL A 74 10.33 1.56 1.26
N ILE A 75 9.05 1.29 0.99
CA ILE A 75 8.36 1.78 -0.21
C ILE A 75 8.34 3.31 -0.22
N LEU A 76 7.93 3.94 0.89
CA LEU A 76 7.84 5.39 0.95
C LEU A 76 9.21 6.07 0.86
N THR A 77 10.23 5.51 1.50
CA THR A 77 11.59 6.07 1.43
C THR A 77 12.17 5.95 0.03
N LEU A 78 11.99 4.80 -0.64
CA LEU A 78 12.42 4.64 -2.03
C LEU A 78 11.68 5.58 -2.97
N MET A 79 10.36 5.70 -2.82
CA MET A 79 9.57 6.59 -3.66
C MET A 79 9.97 8.05 -3.43
N ASN A 80 10.15 8.47 -2.17
CA ASN A 80 10.65 9.81 -1.85
C ASN A 80 12.03 10.04 -2.47
N SER A 81 12.96 9.11 -2.29
CA SER A 81 14.31 9.22 -2.87
C SER A 81 14.32 9.28 -4.39
N LEU A 82 13.42 8.58 -5.08
CA LEU A 82 13.33 8.63 -6.53
C LEU A 82 12.63 9.91 -6.97
N LEU A 83 11.41 10.17 -6.49
CA LEU A 83 10.60 11.32 -6.93
C LEU A 83 11.23 12.65 -6.53
N SER A 84 11.88 12.76 -5.37
CA SER A 84 12.56 14.00 -4.97
C SER A 84 13.69 14.41 -5.91
N ASN A 85 14.24 13.48 -6.71
CA ASN A 85 15.25 13.79 -7.73
C ASN A 85 14.64 14.21 -9.07
N TYR A 86 13.35 13.91 -9.32
CA TYR A 86 12.69 14.16 -10.60
C TYR A 86 11.63 15.26 -10.53
N THR A 87 11.00 15.49 -9.37
CA THR A 87 9.87 16.41 -9.26
C THR A 87 9.82 17.12 -7.91
N ASP A 88 9.58 18.45 -7.95
CA ASP A 88 9.39 19.28 -6.77
C ASP A 88 8.04 19.00 -6.06
N LEU A 89 7.08 18.38 -6.75
CA LEU A 89 5.73 18.07 -6.26
C LEU A 89 5.61 16.70 -5.56
N TRP A 90 6.72 16.14 -5.09
CA TRP A 90 6.79 14.79 -4.49
C TRP A 90 5.80 14.55 -3.31
N MET A 91 5.48 15.59 -2.53
CA MET A 91 4.50 15.48 -1.43
C MET A 91 3.07 15.23 -1.93
N LEU A 92 2.72 15.76 -3.10
CA LEU A 92 1.42 15.54 -3.71
C LEU A 92 1.30 14.09 -4.20
N TYR A 93 2.35 13.57 -4.85
CA TYR A 93 2.42 12.16 -5.26
C TYR A 93 2.30 11.19 -4.08
N LEU A 94 2.91 11.52 -2.93
CA LEU A 94 2.72 10.78 -1.68
C LEU A 94 1.26 10.72 -1.24
N GLY A 95 0.54 11.85 -1.31
CA GLY A 95 -0.88 11.91 -0.95
C GLY A 95 -1.76 11.08 -1.89
N ILE A 96 -1.50 11.12 -3.19
CA ILE A 96 -2.21 10.29 -4.18
C ILE A 96 -1.95 8.81 -3.93
N LEU A 97 -0.68 8.41 -3.75
CA LEU A 97 -0.31 7.03 -3.44
C LEU A 97 -1.05 6.54 -2.17
N PHE A 98 -1.08 7.38 -1.13
CA PHE A 98 -1.78 7.05 0.09
C PHE A 98 -3.27 6.80 -0.14
N LEU A 99 -3.96 7.72 -0.82
CA LEU A 99 -5.39 7.57 -1.14
C LEU A 99 -5.66 6.29 -1.93
N LEU A 100 -4.82 6.00 -2.91
CA LEU A 100 -4.95 4.79 -3.72
C LEU A 100 -4.72 3.52 -2.91
N THR A 101 -3.71 3.53 -2.03
CA THR A 101 -3.45 2.40 -1.16
C THR A 101 -4.64 2.16 -0.22
N VAL A 102 -5.23 3.22 0.34
CA VAL A 102 -6.43 3.12 1.19
C VAL A 102 -7.65 2.62 0.40
N LEU A 103 -7.84 3.10 -0.83
CA LEU A 103 -9.02 2.79 -1.64
C LEU A 103 -8.96 1.40 -2.29
N PHE A 104 -7.78 0.98 -2.74
CA PHE A 104 -7.60 -0.28 -3.47
C PHE A 104 -7.03 -1.42 -2.59
N LEU A 105 -6.21 -1.10 -1.58
CA LEU A 105 -5.55 -2.07 -0.70
C LEU A 105 -5.89 -1.79 0.78
N PRO A 106 -7.14 -1.98 1.23
CA PRO A 106 -7.57 -1.66 2.60
C PRO A 106 -6.86 -2.47 3.69
N LYS A 107 -6.19 -3.57 3.34
CA LYS A 107 -5.37 -4.38 4.26
C LYS A 107 -3.87 -4.03 4.21
N GLY A 108 -3.48 -3.05 3.41
CA GLY A 108 -2.09 -2.66 3.12
C GLY A 108 -1.30 -3.71 2.33
N PHE A 109 -0.07 -3.36 1.95
CA PHE A 109 0.81 -4.24 1.17
C PHE A 109 1.15 -5.55 1.91
N ALA A 110 1.33 -5.53 3.23
CA ALA A 110 1.59 -6.74 4.00
C ALA A 110 0.39 -7.70 4.03
N GLY A 111 -0.84 -7.17 4.07
CA GLY A 111 -2.04 -7.99 3.96
C GLY A 111 -2.15 -8.68 2.61
N PHE A 112 -1.77 -7.98 1.54
CA PHE A 112 -1.71 -8.57 0.20
C PHE A 112 -0.68 -9.71 0.10
N ILE A 113 0.53 -9.52 0.64
CA ILE A 113 1.60 -10.53 0.67
C ILE A 113 1.20 -11.75 1.53
N MET A 114 0.64 -11.52 2.72
CA MET A 114 0.26 -12.61 3.62
C MET A 114 -0.92 -13.43 3.07
N MET A 115 -1.85 -12.77 2.38
CA MET A 115 -2.94 -13.41 1.65
C MET A 115 -2.43 -14.30 0.51
N HIS A 116 -1.37 -13.88 -0.18
CA HIS A 116 -0.73 -14.68 -1.22
C HIS A 116 0.12 -15.82 -0.66
N ARG A 117 0.68 -15.70 0.55
CA ARG A 117 1.45 -16.76 1.20
C ARG A 117 0.65 -18.05 1.38
N VAL A 118 -0.63 -17.95 1.75
CA VAL A 118 -1.53 -19.11 1.90
C VAL A 118 -1.81 -19.77 0.55
N ALA A 119 -2.13 -18.97 -0.48
CA ALA A 119 -2.32 -19.46 -1.84
C ALA A 119 -1.03 -20.06 -2.47
N TRP A 120 0.15 -19.54 -2.09
CA TRP A 120 1.46 -20.00 -2.55
C TRP A 120 1.78 -21.39 -2.02
N LEU A 121 1.56 -21.59 -0.72
CA LEU A 121 1.74 -22.88 -0.05
C LEU A 121 0.78 -23.94 -0.60
N GLN A 122 -0.42 -23.55 -1.03
CA GLN A 122 -1.41 -24.47 -1.63
C GLN A 122 -1.21 -24.69 -3.16
N ARG A 123 -0.13 -24.20 -3.78
CA ARG A 123 0.17 -24.30 -5.24
C ARG A 123 -0.96 -23.82 -6.18
N ARG A 124 -2.00 -23.13 -5.69
CA ARG A 124 -3.14 -22.63 -6.48
C ARG A 124 -2.94 -21.22 -7.04
N ILE A 125 -1.79 -20.59 -6.81
CA ILE A 125 -1.46 -19.23 -7.30
C ILE A 125 -1.69 -19.07 -8.80
N ARG A 126 -1.45 -20.09 -9.64
CA ARG A 126 -1.67 -19.99 -11.09
C ARG A 126 -3.11 -19.61 -11.46
N LYS A 127 -4.12 -19.92 -10.63
CA LYS A 127 -5.52 -19.53 -10.86
C LYS A 127 -5.83 -18.10 -10.40
N LEU A 128 -5.03 -17.52 -9.51
CA LEU A 128 -5.22 -16.15 -9.00
C LEU A 128 -4.40 -15.12 -9.78
N VAL A 129 -3.30 -15.50 -10.44
CA VAL A 129 -2.43 -14.58 -11.18
C VAL A 129 -3.18 -13.88 -12.32
N LEU A 130 -4.07 -14.59 -13.03
CA LEU A 130 -4.84 -14.03 -14.16
C LEU A 130 -5.82 -12.91 -13.72
N PRO A 131 -6.69 -13.12 -12.70
CA PRO A 131 -7.55 -12.05 -12.20
C PRO A 131 -6.76 -10.95 -11.46
N TYR A 132 -5.60 -11.25 -10.85
CA TYR A 132 -4.74 -10.24 -10.24
C TYR A 132 -4.10 -9.32 -11.28
N LEU A 133 -3.60 -9.87 -12.39
CA LEU A 133 -3.08 -9.07 -13.50
C LEU A 133 -4.19 -8.26 -14.18
N ALA A 134 -5.37 -8.86 -14.37
CA ALA A 134 -6.51 -8.17 -15.00
C ALA A 134 -7.03 -6.96 -14.19
N THR A 135 -6.79 -6.93 -12.87
CA THR A 135 -7.16 -5.79 -12.00
C THR A 135 -5.99 -4.85 -11.70
N ALA A 136 -4.76 -5.38 -11.55
CA ALA A 136 -3.58 -4.59 -11.27
C ALA A 136 -3.11 -3.77 -12.48
N ILE A 137 -3.22 -4.31 -13.71
CA ILE A 137 -2.78 -3.61 -14.93
C ILE A 137 -3.58 -2.31 -15.15
N PRO A 138 -4.93 -2.31 -15.14
CA PRO A 138 -5.71 -1.07 -15.24
C PRO A 138 -5.41 -0.10 -14.09
N ALA A 139 -5.32 -0.59 -12.85
CA ALA A 139 -5.02 0.26 -11.71
C ALA A 139 -3.66 0.98 -11.83
N MET A 140 -2.63 0.29 -12.35
CA MET A 140 -1.33 0.91 -12.63
C MET A 140 -1.40 1.90 -13.79
N VAL A 141 -2.18 1.61 -14.84
CA VAL A 141 -2.38 2.54 -15.98
C VAL A 141 -3.12 3.79 -15.54
N PHE A 142 -4.13 3.67 -14.66
CA PHE A 142 -4.80 4.82 -14.06
C PHE A 142 -3.81 5.70 -13.29
N MET A 143 -2.97 5.05 -12.48
CA MET A 143 -1.91 5.70 -11.72
C MET A 143 -0.92 6.45 -12.59
N ALA A 144 -0.35 5.79 -13.60
CA ALA A 144 0.57 6.40 -14.55
C ALA A 144 -0.07 7.57 -15.29
N THR A 145 -1.36 7.48 -15.61
CA THR A 145 -2.13 8.54 -16.28
C THR A 145 -2.32 9.76 -15.37
N CYS A 146 -2.64 9.55 -14.09
CA CYS A 146 -2.72 10.64 -13.11
C CYS A 146 -1.36 11.33 -12.89
N VAL A 147 -0.27 10.56 -12.90
CA VAL A 147 1.10 11.11 -12.79
C VAL A 147 1.45 11.95 -14.01
N LEU A 148 1.20 11.44 -15.22
CA LEU A 148 1.41 12.18 -16.48
C LEU A 148 0.60 13.48 -16.54
N MET A 149 -0.65 13.48 -16.08
CA MET A 149 -1.50 14.67 -16.01
C MET A 149 -0.93 15.76 -15.09
N LEU A 150 -0.15 15.33 -14.08
CA LEU A 150 0.47 16.20 -13.09
C LEU A 150 1.79 16.77 -13.59
N GLU A 151 2.62 15.95 -14.25
CA GLU A 151 3.84 16.43 -14.92
C GLU A 151 3.51 17.43 -16.03
N LEU A 152 2.48 17.15 -16.84
CA LEU A 152 1.98 18.09 -17.85
C LEU A 152 1.44 19.39 -17.25
N SER A 153 0.95 19.38 -16.01
CA SER A 153 0.47 20.59 -15.34
C SER A 153 1.58 21.47 -14.78
N HIS A 154 2.78 20.90 -14.57
CA HIS A 154 3.88 21.58 -13.90
C HIS A 154 4.93 22.10 -14.89
N LEU A 155 5.09 21.45 -16.04
CA LEU A 155 5.91 21.96 -17.14
C LEU A 155 5.09 23.00 -17.90
N GLU A 156 5.06 24.24 -17.39
CA GLU A 156 4.35 25.36 -18.03
C GLU A 156 4.93 25.72 -19.42
N ASP A 157 6.20 25.36 -19.70
CA ASP A 157 6.91 25.75 -20.94
C ASP A 157 7.66 24.60 -21.67
N GLU A 158 7.73 23.38 -21.14
CA GLU A 158 8.39 22.25 -21.82
C GLU A 158 7.39 21.20 -22.33
N SER A 159 7.44 20.91 -23.63
CA SER A 159 6.68 19.84 -24.26
C SER A 159 7.35 18.49 -24.01
N ILE A 160 6.66 17.57 -23.33
CA ILE A 160 7.15 16.19 -23.21
C ILE A 160 6.81 15.46 -24.53
N SER A 161 7.85 14.97 -25.21
CA SER A 161 7.66 14.10 -26.38
C SER A 161 7.34 12.67 -25.93
N VAL A 162 6.06 12.31 -25.87
CA VAL A 162 5.64 10.93 -25.63
C VAL A 162 5.28 10.30 -26.97
N LEU A 163 6.01 9.26 -27.37
CA LEU A 163 5.66 8.43 -28.54
C LEU A 163 5.53 9.24 -29.87
N ASN A 164 6.51 10.10 -30.17
CA ASN A 164 6.53 11.02 -31.33
C ASN A 164 5.38 12.06 -31.38
N MET A 165 4.64 12.26 -30.29
CA MET A 165 3.68 13.35 -30.16
C MET A 165 4.18 14.36 -29.11
N GLU A 166 4.18 15.64 -29.46
CA GLU A 166 4.48 16.73 -28.51
C GLU A 166 3.24 17.01 -27.68
N LEU A 167 3.27 16.60 -26.40
CA LEU A 167 2.19 16.87 -25.48
C LEU A 167 2.46 18.21 -24.78
N SER A 168 1.79 19.27 -25.24
CA SER A 168 1.87 20.59 -24.61
C SER A 168 0.75 20.81 -23.59
N ALA A 169 1.10 21.41 -22.45
CA ALA A 169 0.18 21.80 -21.37
C ALA A 169 -0.92 22.77 -21.82
N SER A 170 -0.62 23.57 -22.86
CA SER A 170 -1.53 24.55 -23.47
C SER A 170 -2.62 23.94 -24.36
N SER A 171 -2.54 22.65 -24.69
CA SER A 171 -3.50 21.99 -25.58
C SER A 171 -4.63 21.31 -24.81
N SER A 172 -5.86 21.84 -24.93
CA SER A 172 -7.07 21.29 -24.30
C SER A 172 -7.39 19.84 -24.72
N SER A 173 -6.89 19.38 -25.87
CA SER A 173 -7.10 18.00 -26.34
C SER A 173 -6.27 16.98 -25.53
N THR A 174 -5.10 17.37 -25.03
CA THR A 174 -4.26 16.53 -24.15
C THR A 174 -4.96 16.22 -22.84
N TRP A 175 -5.59 17.24 -22.25
CA TRP A 175 -6.36 17.11 -21.01
C TRP A 175 -7.59 16.20 -21.18
N LEU A 176 -8.31 16.31 -22.31
CA LEU A 176 -9.44 15.44 -22.62
C LEU A 176 -9.00 13.98 -22.84
N GLY A 177 -7.86 13.76 -23.51
CA GLY A 177 -7.28 12.44 -23.69
C GLY A 177 -6.91 11.77 -22.36
N LEU A 178 -6.21 12.49 -21.48
CA LEU A 178 -5.84 12.01 -20.15
C LEU A 178 -7.07 11.70 -19.29
N LEU A 179 -8.09 12.58 -19.29
CA LEU A 179 -9.34 12.35 -18.57
C LEU A 179 -10.11 11.13 -19.10
N LEU A 180 -10.10 10.89 -20.41
CA LEU A 180 -10.69 9.70 -21.00
C LEU A 180 -9.94 8.43 -20.61
N ILE A 181 -8.60 8.44 -20.64
CA ILE A 181 -7.78 7.29 -20.23
C ILE A 181 -7.96 7.01 -18.73
N ALA A 182 -7.97 8.04 -17.89
CA ALA A 182 -8.24 7.91 -16.46
C ALA A 182 -9.65 7.36 -16.20
N SER A 183 -10.67 7.90 -16.87
CA SER A 183 -12.06 7.47 -16.70
C SER A 183 -12.28 6.03 -17.17
N THR A 184 -11.73 5.66 -18.33
CA THR A 184 -11.82 4.30 -18.86
C THR A 184 -11.09 3.30 -17.97
N SER A 185 -9.89 3.64 -17.49
CA SER A 185 -9.13 2.78 -16.59
C SER A 185 -9.81 2.58 -15.22
N MET A 186 -10.42 3.65 -14.68
CA MET A 186 -11.21 3.58 -13.45
C MET A 186 -12.47 2.72 -13.62
N LEU A 187 -13.16 2.82 -14.76
CA LEU A 187 -14.35 2.01 -15.07
C LEU A 187 -14.00 0.52 -15.25
N VAL A 188 -12.89 0.21 -15.92
CA VAL A 188 -12.41 -1.18 -16.08
C VAL A 188 -12.04 -1.78 -14.73
N THR A 189 -11.37 -1.02 -13.87
CA THR A 189 -11.05 -1.47 -12.50
C THR A 189 -12.31 -1.76 -11.68
N ARG A 190 -13.33 -0.90 -11.80
CA ARG A 190 -14.64 -1.13 -11.14
C ARG A 190 -15.38 -2.35 -11.68
N ARG A 191 -15.27 -2.65 -12.98
CA ARG A 191 -15.93 -3.82 -13.58
C ARG A 191 -15.24 -5.15 -13.31
N THR A 192 -13.94 -5.15 -13.05
CA THR A 192 -13.14 -6.36 -12.80
C THR A 192 -13.10 -6.74 -11.31
N LEU A 193 -13.47 -5.82 -10.42
CA LEU A 193 -13.55 -6.03 -8.97
C LEU A 193 -14.44 -7.20 -8.52
N PRO A 194 -15.67 -7.39 -9.06
CA PRO A 194 -16.55 -8.49 -8.67
C PRO A 194 -15.95 -9.86 -9.04
N ALA A 195 -15.38 -9.97 -10.24
CA ALA A 195 -14.74 -11.20 -10.72
C ALA A 195 -13.50 -11.57 -9.88
N LEU A 196 -12.73 -10.57 -9.42
CA LEU A 196 -11.62 -10.81 -8.49
C LEU A 196 -12.12 -11.35 -7.14
N ARG A 197 -13.24 -10.82 -6.64
CA ARG A 197 -13.82 -11.25 -5.36
C ARG A 197 -14.31 -12.69 -5.42
N GLU A 198 -14.99 -13.09 -6.48
CA GLU A 198 -15.45 -14.47 -6.70
C GLU A 198 -14.27 -15.45 -6.88
N ALA A 199 -13.25 -15.07 -7.65
CA ALA A 199 -12.03 -15.86 -7.80
C ALA A 199 -11.27 -16.02 -6.47
N TRP A 200 -11.38 -15.03 -5.58
CA TRP A 200 -10.75 -15.07 -4.26
C TRP A 200 -11.54 -15.92 -3.26
N GLU A 201 -12.87 -15.79 -3.23
CA GLU A 201 -13.75 -16.60 -2.39
C GLU A 201 -13.63 -18.09 -2.75
N SER A 202 -13.64 -18.43 -4.04
CA SER A 202 -13.45 -19.82 -4.51
C SER A 202 -12.06 -20.40 -4.21
N ALA A 203 -11.03 -19.56 -4.15
CA ALA A 203 -9.67 -19.99 -3.83
C ALA A 203 -9.49 -20.26 -2.32
N ASN A 204 -10.18 -19.51 -1.47
CA ASN A 204 -10.05 -19.57 -0.01
C ASN A 204 -11.16 -20.35 0.69
N HIS A 205 -12.18 -20.83 -0.03
CA HIS A 205 -13.12 -21.81 0.52
C HIS A 205 -12.35 -23.08 0.89
N VAL A 206 -12.26 -23.34 2.20
CA VAL A 206 -11.97 -24.66 2.74
C VAL A 206 -13.19 -25.51 2.40
N ALA A 207 -12.98 -26.65 1.74
CA ALA A 207 -14.07 -27.56 1.43
C ALA A 207 -14.73 -27.97 2.76
N ASP A 208 -16.03 -27.72 2.90
CA ASP A 208 -16.81 -28.29 4.00
C ASP A 208 -16.61 -29.80 3.95
N GLU A 209 -16.18 -30.38 5.08
CA GLU A 209 -16.09 -31.82 5.23
C GLU A 209 -17.46 -32.42 4.85
N PRO A 210 -17.50 -33.46 4.01
CA PRO A 210 -18.77 -34.07 3.64
C PRO A 210 -19.44 -34.55 4.93
N GLU A 211 -20.64 -34.03 5.19
CA GLU A 211 -21.51 -34.49 6.26
C GLU A 211 -21.41 -36.01 6.37
N SER A 212 -20.86 -36.49 7.50
CA SER A 212 -20.91 -37.91 7.82
C SER A 212 -22.37 -38.29 8.03
N LYS A 213 -23.00 -38.76 6.95
CA LYS A 213 -24.19 -39.59 7.06
C LYS A 213 -23.77 -40.88 7.76
N SER A 214 -24.02 -40.97 9.06
CA SER A 214 -24.26 -42.23 9.77
C SER A 214 -25.09 -41.97 11.01
#